data_AF-A0A2S4Z2J2-F1
#
_entry.id   AF-A0A2S4Z2J2-F1
#
_cell.length_a   1.000
_cell.length_b   1.000
_cell.length_c   1.000
_cell.angle_alpha   90.00
_cell.angle_beta   90.00
_cell.angle_gamma   90.00
#
_symmetry.space_group_name_H-M   'P 1'
#
loop_
_entity.id
_entity.type
_entity.pdbx_description
1 polymer ?
#
loop_
_entity_poly.entity_id
_entity_poly.type
_entity_poly.pdbx_seq_one_letter_code
_entity_poly.pdbx_strand_id
1 'polypeptide(L)'
;MDLTGHATDFVVDTSFPDAMPRFVELSLRRWPGLYLCGRPFTADDLAGWRLPESDDEYSAIVTFAAGQEMEDSWEDNGYALDASGQGPYSVLYRSHPSPLSES
;
A
#
# COMPACT_ATOMS: atom_id res chain seq x y z
N MET A 1 -12.72 -3.28 -16.51
CA MET A 1 -12.18 -1.91 -16.56
C MET A 1 -10.74 -2.00 -17.03
N ASP A 2 -10.30 -1.22 -18.00
CA ASP A 2 -8.88 -1.16 -18.33
C ASP A 2 -8.15 -0.39 -17.22
N LEU A 3 -7.11 -1.00 -16.64
CA LEU A 3 -6.27 -0.35 -15.64
C LEU A 3 -5.49 0.80 -16.30
N THR A 4 -5.98 2.03 -16.15
CA THR A 4 -5.30 3.25 -16.60
C THR A 4 -4.16 3.63 -15.65
N GLY A 5 -3.18 2.73 -15.52
CA GLY A 5 -2.01 2.90 -14.68
C GLY A 5 -0.97 1.82 -15.00
N HIS A 6 0.30 2.22 -15.10
CA HIS A 6 1.39 1.25 -15.21
C HIS A 6 1.63 0.63 -13.83
N ALA A 7 1.40 -0.67 -13.70
CA ALA A 7 1.83 -1.44 -12.52
C ALA A 7 3.34 -1.29 -12.37
N THR A 8 3.74 -0.46 -11.40
CA THR A 8 5.14 -0.16 -11.11
C THR A 8 5.55 -1.04 -9.95
N ASP A 9 5.98 -2.25 -10.29
CA ASP A 9 6.51 -3.22 -9.32
C ASP A 9 7.85 -2.69 -8.80
N PHE A 10 7.92 -2.39 -7.51
CA PHE A 10 9.18 -2.05 -6.85
C PHE A 10 9.95 -3.34 -6.53
N VAL A 11 11.11 -3.53 -7.15
CA VAL A 11 12.09 -4.50 -6.64
C VAL A 11 12.73 -3.88 -5.41
N VAL A 12 12.63 -4.56 -4.27
CA VAL A 12 13.02 -4.02 -2.96
C VAL A 12 14.03 -4.90 -2.26
N ASP A 13 14.91 -4.30 -1.47
CA ASP A 13 15.93 -5.02 -0.70
C ASP A 13 15.47 -5.33 0.74
N THR A 14 16.40 -5.88 1.53
CA THR A 14 16.17 -6.27 2.92
C THR A 14 15.84 -5.12 3.89
N SER A 15 15.96 -3.85 3.48
CA SER A 15 15.58 -2.69 4.30
C SER A 15 14.10 -2.32 4.22
N PHE A 16 13.40 -2.81 3.19
CA PHE A 16 12.01 -2.44 2.93
C PHE A 16 11.00 -2.86 4.02
N PRO A 17 11.14 -4.01 4.70
CA PRO A 17 10.31 -4.35 5.86
C PRO A 17 10.39 -3.34 7.02
N ASP A 18 11.50 -2.60 7.17
CA ASP A 18 11.66 -1.54 8.17
C ASP A 18 11.19 -0.16 7.65
N ALA A 19 11.20 0.03 6.33
CA ALA A 19 10.73 1.26 5.69
C ALA A 19 9.20 1.34 5.64
N MET A 20 8.53 0.23 5.31
CA MET A 20 7.07 0.22 5.11
C MET A 20 6.27 0.61 6.36
N PRO A 21 6.58 0.17 7.60
CA PRO A 21 5.86 0.63 8.79
C PRO A 21 5.90 2.15 8.98
N ARG A 22 7.02 2.81 8.63
CA ARG A 22 7.12 4.28 8.65
C ARG A 22 6.23 4.93 7.59
N PHE A 23 6.12 4.31 6.42
CA PHE A 23 5.23 4.77 5.36
C PHE A 23 3.74 4.59 5.71
N VAL A 24 3.38 3.48 6.37
CA VAL A 24 2.06 3.26 6.96
C VAL A 24 1.75 4.30 8.05
N GLU A 25 2.71 4.63 8.93
CA GLU A 25 2.55 5.69 9.93
C GLU A 25 2.26 7.06 9.30
N LEU A 26 2.99 7.43 8.25
CA LEU A 26 2.74 8.68 7.52
C LEU A 26 1.37 8.67 6.83
N SER A 27 0.94 7.52 6.32
CA SER A 27 -0.39 7.34 5.72
C SER A 27 -1.52 7.45 6.77
N LEU A 28 -1.34 6.90 7.98
CA LEU A 28 -2.26 7.08 9.11
C LEU A 28 -2.41 8.56 9.53
N ARG A 29 -1.31 9.30 9.56
CA ARG A 29 -1.32 10.75 9.86
C ARG A 29 -2.02 11.56 8.77
N ARG A 30 -1.90 11.14 7.51
CA ARG A 30 -2.58 11.72 6.33
C ARG A 30 -4.08 11.40 6.31
N TRP A 31 -4.45 10.16 6.63
CA TRP A 31 -5.81 9.65 6.62
C TRP A 31 -6.13 8.96 7.96
N PRO A 32 -6.72 9.66 8.94
CA PRO A 32 -7.10 9.07 10.23
C PRO A 32 -8.14 7.95 10.15
N GLY A 33 -8.83 7.81 9.01
CA GLY A 33 -9.74 6.71 8.70
C GLY A 33 -9.13 5.63 7.79
N LEU A 34 -7.80 5.51 7.74
CA LEU A 34 -7.06 4.62 6.83
C LEU A 34 -7.66 3.22 6.78
N TYR A 35 -7.92 2.74 5.57
CA TYR A 35 -8.06 1.33 5.26
C TYR A 35 -6.73 0.85 4.69
N LEU A 36 -6.17 -0.20 5.30
CA LEU A 36 -4.92 -0.84 4.90
C LEU A 36 -5.21 -2.31 4.57
N CYS A 37 -4.90 -2.74 3.35
CA CYS A 37 -5.23 -4.09 2.85
C CYS A 37 -6.72 -4.45 3.06
N GLY A 38 -7.62 -3.52 2.74
CA GLY A 38 -9.07 -3.71 2.80
C GLY A 38 -9.69 -3.76 4.20
N ARG A 39 -8.99 -3.25 5.23
CA ARG A 39 -9.49 -3.23 6.61
C ARG A 39 -9.22 -1.88 7.29
N PRO A 40 -10.10 -1.41 8.20
CA PRO A 40 -9.79 -0.27 9.06
C PRO A 40 -8.46 -0.50 9.79
N PHE A 41 -7.61 0.52 9.81
CA PHE A 41 -6.29 0.46 10.39
C PHE A 41 -6.05 1.63 11.34
N THR A 42 -5.51 1.35 12.52
CA THR A 42 -5.34 2.34 13.60
C THR A 42 -3.88 2.45 14.05
N ALA A 43 -3.60 3.43 14.90
CA ALA A 43 -2.28 3.58 15.52
C ALA A 43 -1.90 2.40 16.44
N ASP A 44 -2.89 1.69 17.02
CA ASP A 44 -2.64 0.53 17.87
C ASP A 44 -2.24 -0.70 17.03
N ASP A 45 -2.82 -0.86 15.84
CA ASP A 45 -2.48 -1.94 14.89
C ASP A 45 -1.02 -1.83 14.39
N LEU A 46 -0.53 -0.60 14.22
CA LEU A 46 0.81 -0.30 13.69
C LEU A 46 1.94 -0.98 14.49
N ALA A 47 1.81 -1.11 15.81
CA ALA A 47 2.84 -1.74 16.65
C ALA A 47 3.04 -3.23 16.34
N GLY A 48 1.95 -3.93 16.01
CA GLY A 48 1.96 -5.35 15.63
C GLY A 48 2.14 -5.58 14.13
N TRP A 49 1.90 -4.57 13.29
CA TRP A 49 1.89 -4.71 11.84
C TRP A 49 3.23 -5.13 11.25
N ARG A 50 3.17 -5.97 10.21
CA ARG A 50 4.33 -6.43 9.44
C ARG A 50 3.98 -6.35 7.97
N LEU A 51 5.01 -6.09 7.16
CA LEU A 51 4.91 -6.21 5.71
C LEU A 51 4.44 -7.64 5.36
N PRO A 52 3.48 -7.82 4.44
CA PRO A 52 3.12 -9.13 3.92
C PRO A 52 4.34 -9.84 3.30
N GLU A 53 4.30 -11.17 3.22
CA GLU A 53 5.31 -11.91 2.47
C GLU A 53 5.05 -11.76 0.96
N SER A 54 6.11 -11.57 0.17
CA SER A 54 6.03 -11.66 -1.30
C SER A 54 6.27 -13.10 -1.73
N ASP A 55 5.36 -13.64 -2.54
CA ASP A 55 5.60 -14.88 -3.27
C ASP A 55 6.67 -14.67 -4.35
N ASP A 56 7.39 -15.71 -4.73
CA ASP A 56 8.39 -15.64 -5.81
C ASP A 56 7.73 -15.51 -7.19
N GLU A 57 6.47 -15.99 -7.33
CA GLU A 57 5.73 -15.97 -8.59
C GLU A 57 5.00 -14.62 -8.85
N TYR A 58 4.59 -13.90 -7.81
CA TYR A 58 3.74 -12.71 -7.91
C TYR A 58 4.17 -11.58 -6.96
N SER A 59 4.06 -10.33 -7.43
CA SER A 59 4.26 -9.14 -6.59
C SER A 59 3.27 -9.12 -5.44
N ALA A 60 3.77 -8.96 -4.21
CA ALA A 60 2.91 -8.65 -3.08
C ALA A 60 2.38 -7.22 -3.18
N ILE A 61 1.23 -6.98 -2.57
CA ILE A 61 0.49 -5.73 -2.64
C ILE A 61 0.12 -5.24 -1.24
N VAL A 62 0.33 -3.95 -0.99
CA VAL A 62 -0.23 -3.23 0.16
C VAL A 62 -1.15 -2.14 -0.39
N THR A 63 -2.46 -2.24 -0.11
CA THR A 63 -3.47 -1.25 -0.55
C THR A 63 -3.70 -0.20 0.53
N PHE A 64 -3.93 1.05 0.12
CA PHE A 64 -4.17 2.19 1.00
C PHE A 64 -5.38 2.97 0.49
N ALA A 65 -6.39 3.15 1.35
CA ALA A 65 -7.58 3.96 1.08
C ALA A 65 -7.92 4.87 2.26
N ALA A 66 -8.47 6.06 2.03
CA ALA A 66 -8.71 7.07 3.08
C ALA A 66 -9.86 6.73 4.05
N GLY A 67 -10.65 5.71 3.72
CA GLY A 67 -11.85 5.27 4.43
C GLY A 67 -12.66 4.31 3.57
N GLN A 68 -13.74 3.76 4.14
CA GLN A 68 -14.54 2.70 3.51
C GLN A 68 -15.05 3.06 2.11
N GLU A 69 -15.59 4.27 1.91
CA GLU A 69 -16.10 4.73 0.60
C GLU A 69 -15.04 4.65 -0.51
N MET A 70 -13.77 4.84 -0.14
CA MET A 70 -12.64 4.80 -1.08
C MET A 70 -12.17 3.38 -1.39
N GLU A 71 -12.38 2.43 -0.48
CA GLU A 71 -12.19 1.00 -0.71
C GLU A 71 -13.34 0.43 -1.56
N ASP A 72 -14.59 0.73 -1.18
CA ASP A 72 -15.81 0.16 -1.79
C ASP A 72 -16.07 0.67 -3.22
N SER A 73 -15.64 1.88 -3.57
CA SER A 73 -15.95 2.50 -4.89
C SER A 73 -15.15 1.95 -6.08
N TRP A 74 -14.16 1.09 -5.84
CA TRP A 74 -13.15 0.68 -6.84
C TRP A 74 -13.73 0.06 -8.12
N GLU A 75 -14.80 -0.75 -8.01
CA GLU A 75 -15.32 -1.53 -9.14
C GLU A 75 -16.41 -0.80 -9.96
N ASP A 76 -17.27 0.00 -9.31
CA ASP A 76 -18.51 0.52 -9.94
C ASP A 76 -18.39 1.96 -10.46
N ASN A 77 -17.62 2.84 -9.81
CA ASN A 77 -17.64 4.29 -10.07
C ASN A 77 -16.27 4.90 -10.42
N GLY A 78 -15.21 4.11 -10.34
CA GLY A 78 -13.83 4.59 -10.37
C GLY A 78 -13.37 5.12 -9.00
N TYR A 79 -12.18 5.71 -8.94
CA TYR A 79 -11.59 6.16 -7.68
C TYR A 79 -12.43 7.25 -7.00
N ALA A 80 -13.06 6.93 -5.87
CA ALA A 80 -13.47 7.96 -4.93
C ALA A 80 -12.22 8.70 -4.42
N LEU A 81 -12.31 10.02 -4.29
CA LEU A 81 -11.20 10.89 -3.92
C LEU A 81 -11.50 11.53 -2.57
N ASP A 82 -10.47 11.76 -1.77
CA ASP A 82 -10.59 12.57 -0.56
C ASP A 82 -10.80 14.07 -0.90
N ALA A 83 -10.98 14.89 0.13
CA ALA A 83 -11.16 16.34 -0.01
C ALA A 83 -9.97 17.09 -0.67
N SER A 84 -8.82 16.44 -0.83
CA SER A 84 -7.64 16.96 -1.54
C SER A 84 -7.53 16.47 -2.99
N GLY A 85 -8.47 15.64 -3.45
CA GLY A 85 -8.46 15.02 -4.77
C GLY A 85 -7.57 13.78 -4.86
N GLN A 86 -7.20 13.17 -3.73
CA GLN A 86 -6.34 12.00 -3.68
C GLN A 86 -7.16 10.72 -3.55
N GLY A 87 -6.93 9.78 -4.47
CA GLY A 87 -7.57 8.47 -4.49
C GLY A 87 -6.78 7.39 -3.76
N PRO A 88 -7.32 6.16 -3.71
CA PRO A 88 -6.63 5.00 -3.17
C PRO A 88 -5.44 4.64 -4.04
N TYR A 89 -4.46 3.98 -3.45
CA TYR A 89 -3.26 3.55 -4.16
C TYR A 89 -2.73 2.24 -3.60
N SER A 90 -1.81 1.62 -4.32
CA SER A 90 -1.23 0.33 -3.95
C SER A 90 0.28 0.38 -4.13
N VAL A 91 1.01 -0.22 -3.19
CA VAL A 91 2.44 -0.49 -3.35
C VAL A 91 2.59 -1.95 -3.76
N LEU A 92 3.01 -2.18 -5.00
CA LEU A 92 3.35 -3.51 -5.51
C LEU A 92 4.86 -3.70 -5.38
N TYR A 93 5.29 -4.83 -4.82
CA TYR A 93 6.71 -5.09 -4.60
C TYR A 93 7.09 -6.57 -4.73
N ARG A 94 8.38 -6.81 -5.02
CA ARG A 94 9.02 -8.13 -4.93
C ARG A 94 10.30 -8.02 -4.12
N SER A 95 10.44 -8.88 -3.12
CA SER A 95 11.64 -8.95 -2.29
C SER A 95 12.78 -9.55 -3.09
N HIS A 96 13.88 -8.82 -3.27
CA HIS A 96 15.11 -9.37 -3.83
C HIS A 96 15.97 -9.93 -2.68
N PRO A 97 16.41 -11.20 -2.73
CA PRO A 97 17.08 -11.87 -1.62
C PRO A 97 18.53 -11.39 -1.37
N SER A 98 19.00 -10.37 -2.08
CA SER A 98 20.32 -9.75 -1.91
C SER A 98 20.20 -8.22 -2.01
N PRO A 99 21.09 -7.46 -1.35
CA PRO A 99 21.11 -6.00 -1.49
C PRO A 99 21.16 -5.58 -2.96
N LEU A 100 20.34 -4.60 -3.32
CA LEU A 100 20.36 -4.02 -4.66
C LEU A 100 21.58 -3.10 -4.77
N SER A 101 22.66 -3.63 -5.36
CA SER A 101 23.88 -2.86 -5.59
C SER A 101 23.65 -1.79 -6.66
N GLU A 102 23.98 -0.54 -6.35
CA GLU A 102 24.13 0.50 -7.38
C GLU A 102 25.19 0.05 -8.41
N SER A 103 24.86 0.20 -9.70
CA SER A 103 25.71 -0.19 -10.84
C SER A 103 26.30 1.04 -11.53
#